data_AF-A0A345QLX4-F1
#
_entry.id   AF-A0A345QLX4-F1
#
_cell.length_a   1.000
_cell.length_b   1.000
_cell.length_c   1.000
_cell.angle_alpha   90.00
_cell.angle_beta   90.00
_cell.angle_gamma   90.00
#
_symmetry.space_group_name_H-M   'P 1'
#
loop_
_entity.id
_entity.type
_entity.pdbx_description
1 polymer ?
#
loop_
_entity_poly.entity_id
_entity_poly.type
_entity_poly.pdbx_seq_one_letter_code
_entity_poly.pdbx_strand_id
1 'polypeptide(L)'
;MPEDVKSGVGMMVRTQIQYDLTAKGGEAEWQASRDHMMISFMGTGEKRQEIAEQCRVHLKSKGVEDPQDPMALNNALNEFAEDTMTHLAAKWLFELYRINSVKAEVLKDANPKSLEHLIYHAVEMGKIQERFFWRQGNEDATGKSRETLGLAGKRQVKNGQQGNEMRTDNSFGVQRGADAQAYVDDLSKRKPHLSWADLQRRVAKKFDVSESTIKRHLTNPKKVGSSRSE
;
A
#
# COMPACT_ATOMS: atom_id res chain seq x y z
N MET A 1 -15.80 -5.72 -26.77
CA MET A 1 -15.57 -4.25 -26.64
C MET A 1 -15.25 -3.90 -25.18
N PRO A 2 -14.56 -2.79 -24.83
CA PRO A 2 -14.42 -2.37 -23.44
C PRO A 2 -15.79 -2.09 -22.81
N GLU A 3 -16.02 -2.61 -21.61
CA GLU A 3 -17.30 -2.55 -20.91
C GLU A 3 -17.22 -1.66 -19.67
N ASP A 4 -18.21 -0.79 -19.48
CA ASP A 4 -18.35 0.01 -18.26
C ASP A 4 -18.96 -0.84 -17.15
N VAL A 5 -18.13 -1.23 -16.20
CA VAL A 5 -18.54 -1.97 -14.99
C VAL A 5 -18.70 -0.99 -13.85
N LYS A 6 -19.94 -0.85 -13.37
CA LYS A 6 -20.25 -0.06 -12.18
C LYS A 6 -20.04 -0.91 -10.94
N SER A 7 -19.21 -0.43 -10.00
CA SER A 7 -19.00 -1.05 -8.69
C SER A 7 -19.36 -0.08 -7.57
N GLY A 8 -20.00 -0.56 -6.51
CA GLY A 8 -20.46 0.24 -5.36
C GLY A 8 -21.96 0.52 -5.33
N VAL A 9 -22.42 1.19 -4.27
CA VAL A 9 -23.85 1.47 -4.01
C VAL A 9 -24.03 2.95 -3.70
N GLY A 10 -25.08 3.58 -4.24
CA GLY A 10 -25.44 4.97 -3.97
C GLY A 10 -24.40 5.98 -4.48
N MET A 11 -23.99 6.94 -3.64
CA MET A 11 -23.00 7.96 -4.00
C MET A 11 -21.56 7.42 -4.16
N MET A 12 -21.32 6.13 -3.87
CA MET A 12 -20.02 5.48 -4.05
C MET A 12 -19.93 4.63 -5.32
N VAL A 13 -20.88 4.76 -6.25
CA VAL A 13 -20.78 4.08 -7.55
C VAL A 13 -19.56 4.62 -8.31
N ARG A 14 -18.60 3.73 -8.57
CA ARG A 14 -17.44 3.98 -9.42
C ARG A 14 -17.60 3.19 -10.72
N THR A 15 -17.50 3.89 -11.84
CA THR A 15 -17.40 3.26 -13.16
C THR A 15 -15.96 2.85 -13.40
N GLN A 16 -15.73 1.58 -13.70
CA GLN A 16 -14.46 1.02 -14.14
C GLN A 16 -14.63 0.53 -15.57
N ILE A 17 -13.63 0.75 -16.42
CA ILE A 17 -13.62 0.18 -17.77
C ILE A 17 -12.95 -1.20 -17.67
N GLN A 18 -13.71 -2.24 -17.96
CA GLN A 18 -13.20 -3.61 -18.07
C GLN A 18 -12.83 -3.90 -19.53
N TYR A 19 -11.63 -4.42 -19.74
CA TYR A 19 -11.15 -4.83 -21.05
C TYR A 19 -11.11 -6.36 -21.11
N ASP A 20 -11.78 -6.95 -22.10
CA ASP A 20 -11.62 -8.38 -22.40
C ASP A 20 -10.37 -8.59 -23.26
N LEU A 21 -9.31 -9.10 -22.62
CA LEU A 21 -8.05 -9.45 -23.25
C LEU A 21 -7.93 -10.95 -23.54
N THR A 22 -9.02 -11.71 -23.47
CA THR A 22 -9.02 -13.14 -23.73
C THR A 22 -9.13 -13.44 -25.22
N ALA A 23 -8.52 -14.54 -25.67
CA ALA A 23 -8.63 -15.03 -27.05
C ALA A 23 -10.06 -15.49 -27.46
N LYS A 24 -11.06 -15.28 -26.60
CA LYS A 24 -12.46 -15.59 -26.88
C LYS A 24 -13.15 -14.46 -27.64
N GLY A 25 -12.72 -13.21 -27.46
CA GLY A 25 -13.11 -12.10 -28.32
C GLY A 25 -12.35 -12.20 -29.64
N GLY A 26 -13.05 -12.10 -30.76
CA GLY A 26 -12.41 -12.18 -32.08
C GLY A 26 -11.40 -11.04 -32.34
N GLU A 27 -10.61 -11.14 -33.40
CA GLU A 27 -9.54 -10.18 -33.76
C GLU A 27 -10.01 -8.71 -33.75
N ALA A 28 -11.25 -8.43 -34.19
CA ALA A 28 -11.80 -7.09 -34.20
C ALA A 28 -12.02 -6.49 -32.80
N GLU A 29 -12.42 -7.31 -31.81
CA GLU A 29 -12.63 -6.86 -30.44
C GLU A 29 -11.31 -6.66 -29.71
N TRP A 30 -10.35 -7.54 -29.98
CA TRP A 30 -8.97 -7.40 -29.54
C TRP A 30 -8.36 -6.07 -30.04
N GLN A 31 -8.48 -5.83 -31.34
CA GLN A 31 -8.00 -4.62 -32.01
C GLN A 31 -8.67 -3.35 -31.45
N ALA A 32 -9.99 -3.35 -31.27
CA ALA A 32 -10.71 -2.22 -30.68
C ALA A 32 -10.29 -1.93 -29.23
N SER A 33 -10.08 -2.99 -28.42
CA SER A 33 -9.63 -2.85 -27.04
C SER A 33 -8.21 -2.28 -26.97
N ARG A 34 -7.31 -2.77 -27.84
CA ARG A 34 -5.95 -2.24 -27.99
C ARG A 34 -5.96 -0.76 -28.34
N ASP A 35 -6.71 -0.37 -29.36
CA ASP A 35 -6.72 1.02 -29.83
C ASP A 35 -7.31 1.95 -28.76
N HIS A 36 -8.36 1.52 -28.05
CA HIS A 36 -8.92 2.26 -26.92
C HIS A 36 -7.91 2.41 -25.76
N MET A 37 -7.18 1.35 -25.42
CA MET A 37 -6.12 1.41 -24.39
C MET A 37 -5.01 2.37 -24.81
N MET A 38 -4.58 2.30 -26.07
CA MET A 38 -3.56 3.21 -26.59
C MET A 38 -4.02 4.66 -26.50
N ILE A 39 -5.27 4.97 -26.86
CA ILE A 39 -5.81 6.33 -26.72
C ILE A 39 -5.87 6.76 -25.25
N SER A 40 -6.44 5.91 -24.38
CA SER A 40 -6.69 6.24 -22.97
C SER A 40 -5.41 6.37 -22.13
N PHE A 41 -4.48 5.44 -22.33
CA PHE A 41 -3.25 5.35 -21.54
C PHE A 41 -2.04 6.00 -22.22
N MET A 42 -2.15 6.50 -23.45
CA MET A 42 -1.12 7.34 -24.07
C MET A 42 -1.50 8.83 -24.10
N GLY A 43 -2.80 9.15 -24.13
CA GLY A 43 -3.31 10.52 -24.18
C GLY A 43 -2.79 11.32 -25.38
N THR A 44 -3.11 12.61 -25.41
CA THR A 44 -2.44 13.58 -26.29
C THR A 44 -1.10 13.95 -25.67
N GLY A 45 -0.01 13.90 -26.44
CA GLY A 45 1.36 13.97 -25.92
C GLY A 45 1.71 15.27 -25.18
N GLU A 46 0.99 16.36 -25.42
CA GLU A 46 1.31 17.71 -24.91
C GLU A 46 1.35 17.77 -23.37
N LYS A 47 0.28 17.34 -22.69
CA LYS A 47 0.22 17.41 -21.21
C LYS A 47 1.30 16.55 -20.53
N ARG A 48 1.68 15.43 -21.14
CA ARG A 48 2.77 14.59 -20.62
C ARG A 48 4.12 15.25 -20.78
N GLN A 49 4.36 15.93 -21.90
CA GLN A 49 5.61 16.67 -22.10
C GLN A 49 5.73 17.85 -21.13
N GLU A 50 4.64 18.56 -20.85
CA GLU A 50 4.62 19.61 -19.83
C GLU A 50 5.00 19.07 -18.45
N ILE A 51 4.44 17.94 -18.04
CA ILE A 51 4.75 17.32 -16.74
C ILE A 51 6.18 16.79 -16.74
N ALA A 52 6.62 16.15 -17.82
CA ALA A 52 8.00 15.69 -17.97
C ALA A 52 8.98 16.84 -17.78
N GLU A 53 8.69 18.00 -18.38
CA GLU A 53 9.53 19.17 -18.25
C GLU A 53 9.56 19.71 -16.81
N GLN A 54 8.42 19.75 -16.13
CA GLN A 54 8.39 20.12 -14.70
C GLN A 54 9.23 19.17 -13.84
N CYS A 55 9.18 17.86 -14.11
CA CYS A 55 10.02 16.87 -13.43
C CYS A 55 11.51 17.12 -13.71
N ARG A 56 11.89 17.37 -14.97
CA ARG A 56 13.28 17.68 -15.36
C ARG A 56 13.81 18.95 -14.71
N VAL A 57 13.01 20.02 -14.71
CA VAL A 57 13.36 21.28 -14.05
C VAL A 57 13.57 21.07 -12.55
N HIS A 58 12.69 20.29 -11.91
CA HIS A 58 12.84 19.96 -10.48
C HIS A 58 14.11 19.15 -10.21
N LEU A 59 14.38 18.10 -10.98
CA LEU A 59 15.60 17.29 -10.85
C LEU A 59 16.86 18.12 -11.05
N LYS A 60 16.89 18.95 -12.10
CA LYS A 60 18.01 19.85 -12.40
C LYS A 60 18.27 20.84 -11.25
N SER A 61 17.22 21.36 -10.61
CA SER A 61 17.35 22.23 -9.42
C SER A 61 18.00 21.53 -8.22
N LYS A 62 18.03 20.19 -8.21
CA LYS A 62 18.67 19.34 -7.20
C LYS A 62 20.02 18.79 -7.66
N GLY A 63 20.53 19.23 -8.81
CA GLY A 63 21.80 18.76 -9.37
C GLY A 63 21.71 17.38 -10.03
N VAL A 64 20.50 16.92 -10.35
CA VAL A 64 20.26 15.64 -11.00
C VAL A 64 19.91 15.89 -12.46
N GLU A 65 20.75 15.41 -13.37
CA GLU A 65 20.45 15.43 -14.80
C GLU A 65 19.49 14.30 -15.17
N ASP A 66 18.65 14.52 -16.18
CA ASP A 66 17.78 13.49 -16.74
C ASP A 66 18.57 12.64 -17.74
N PRO A 67 18.91 11.38 -17.41
CA PRO A 67 19.73 10.53 -18.29
C PRO A 67 18.95 10.02 -19.51
N GLN A 68 17.63 10.27 -19.58
CA GLN A 68 16.72 9.73 -20.60
C GLN A 68 16.75 8.20 -20.73
N ASP A 69 17.27 7.52 -19.70
CA ASP A 69 17.39 6.07 -19.62
C ASP A 69 16.68 5.58 -18.34
N PRO A 70 15.72 4.65 -18.46
CA PRO A 70 15.06 4.07 -17.30
C PRO A 70 16.03 3.46 -16.29
N MET A 71 17.09 2.77 -16.74
CA MET A 71 17.98 2.07 -15.82
C MET A 71 18.81 3.06 -14.98
N ALA A 72 19.35 4.09 -15.62
CA ALA A 72 20.06 5.17 -14.94
C ALA A 72 19.17 5.92 -13.95
N LEU A 73 17.90 6.21 -14.31
CA LEU A 73 16.93 6.81 -13.38
C LEU A 73 16.63 5.89 -12.20
N ASN A 74 16.50 4.58 -12.43
CA ASN A 74 16.26 3.63 -11.35
C ASN A 74 17.43 3.57 -10.35
N ASN A 75 18.66 3.73 -10.81
CA ASN A 75 19.82 3.85 -9.92
C ASN A 75 19.77 5.14 -9.10
N ALA A 76 19.46 6.27 -9.75
CA ALA A 76 19.28 7.55 -9.06
C ALA A 76 18.13 7.53 -8.04
N LEU A 77 17.07 6.75 -8.28
CA LEU A 77 15.95 6.60 -7.32
C LEU A 77 16.39 6.06 -5.96
N ASN A 78 17.43 5.22 -5.92
CA ASN A 78 17.95 4.64 -4.67
C ASN A 78 18.75 5.65 -3.85
N GLU A 79 19.24 6.73 -4.46
CA GLU A 79 19.99 7.78 -3.77
C GLU A 79 19.08 8.75 -3.02
N PHE A 80 17.81 8.86 -3.45
CA PHE A 80 16.83 9.74 -2.82
C PHE A 80 15.94 8.97 -1.85
N ALA A 81 15.66 9.60 -0.71
CA ALA A 81 14.65 9.07 0.20
C ALA A 81 13.32 8.89 -0.53
N GLU A 82 12.74 7.70 -0.38
CA GLU A 82 11.46 7.34 -0.97
C GLU A 82 10.42 8.44 -0.68
N ASP A 83 9.64 8.75 -1.71
CA ASP A 83 8.60 9.77 -1.72
C ASP A 83 9.02 11.24 -1.56
N THR A 84 10.29 11.59 -1.52
CA THR A 84 10.69 13.00 -1.74
C THR A 84 10.17 13.49 -3.11
N MET A 85 10.00 14.80 -3.28
CA MET A 85 9.62 15.34 -4.60
C MET A 85 10.63 14.95 -5.68
N THR A 86 11.92 14.90 -5.33
CA THR A 86 12.98 14.44 -6.23
C THR A 86 12.79 12.99 -6.63
N HIS A 87 12.53 12.10 -5.66
CA HIS A 87 12.23 10.69 -5.94
C HIS A 87 10.98 10.55 -6.82
N LEU A 88 9.91 11.29 -6.52
CA LEU A 88 8.67 11.24 -7.32
C LEU A 88 8.88 11.76 -8.74
N ALA A 89 9.64 12.84 -8.92
CA ALA A 89 9.97 13.39 -10.25
C ALA A 89 10.79 12.39 -11.08
N ALA A 90 11.84 11.80 -10.50
CA ALA A 90 12.64 10.76 -11.14
C ALA A 90 11.79 9.52 -11.48
N LYS A 91 10.92 9.10 -10.56
CA LYS A 91 10.07 7.93 -10.76
C LYS A 91 9.04 8.18 -11.86
N TRP A 92 8.48 9.39 -11.93
CA TRP A 92 7.55 9.76 -12.99
C TRP A 92 8.23 9.69 -14.37
N LEU A 93 9.45 10.24 -14.51
CA LEU A 93 10.22 10.13 -15.77
C LEU A 93 10.59 8.68 -16.09
N PHE A 94 10.94 7.87 -15.09
CA PHE A 94 11.19 6.44 -15.24
C PHE A 94 9.97 5.73 -15.85
N GLU A 95 8.78 5.93 -15.28
CA GLU A 95 7.54 5.34 -15.80
C GLU A 95 7.23 5.84 -17.21
N LEU A 96 7.46 7.13 -17.51
CA LEU A 96 7.27 7.68 -18.85
C LEU A 96 8.16 6.97 -19.89
N TYR A 97 9.44 6.75 -19.58
CA TYR A 97 10.37 6.07 -20.49
C TYR A 97 10.01 4.59 -20.66
N ARG A 98 9.54 3.93 -19.60
CA ARG A 98 9.01 2.56 -19.68
C ARG A 98 7.78 2.49 -20.58
N ILE A 99 6.84 3.42 -20.44
CA ILE A 99 5.67 3.53 -21.32
C ILE A 99 6.11 3.71 -22.78
N ASN A 100 7.07 4.60 -23.06
CA ASN A 100 7.55 4.82 -24.42
C ASN A 100 8.21 3.58 -25.03
N SER A 101 8.95 2.81 -24.22
CA SER A 101 9.54 1.53 -24.65
C SER A 101 8.46 0.48 -24.94
N VAL A 102 7.53 0.28 -24.00
CA VAL A 102 6.42 -0.69 -24.16
C VAL A 102 5.50 -0.31 -25.31
N LYS A 103 5.26 1.00 -25.54
CA LYS A 103 4.50 1.49 -26.69
C LYS A 103 5.08 0.99 -28.02
N ALA A 104 6.41 1.04 -28.15
CA ALA A 104 7.08 0.57 -29.36
C ALA A 104 6.92 -0.93 -29.57
N GLU A 105 6.86 -1.72 -28.49
CA GLU A 105 6.58 -3.16 -28.52
C GLU A 105 5.13 -3.45 -28.90
N VAL A 106 4.16 -2.78 -28.24
CA VAL A 106 2.72 -2.93 -28.51
C VAL A 106 2.39 -2.56 -29.95
N LEU A 107 3.04 -1.55 -30.53
CA LEU A 107 2.83 -1.17 -31.93
C LEU A 107 3.41 -2.20 -32.94
N LYS A 108 4.39 -3.00 -32.54
CA LYS A 108 5.00 -4.03 -33.40
C LYS A 108 4.26 -5.37 -33.31
N ASP A 109 3.98 -5.82 -32.10
CA ASP A 109 3.35 -7.12 -31.83
C ASP A 109 2.60 -7.08 -30.49
N ALA A 110 1.37 -6.57 -30.53
CA ALA A 110 0.55 -6.43 -29.34
C ALA A 110 0.12 -7.79 -28.80
N ASN A 111 0.58 -8.12 -27.61
CA ASN A 111 0.13 -9.29 -26.85
C ASN A 111 -0.44 -8.86 -25.47
N PRO A 112 -1.25 -9.70 -24.80
CA PRO A 112 -1.87 -9.35 -23.51
C PRO A 112 -0.88 -8.85 -22.45
N LYS A 113 0.31 -9.44 -22.39
CA LYS A 113 1.34 -9.07 -21.42
C LYS A 113 1.91 -7.67 -21.68
N SER A 114 2.14 -7.32 -22.94
CA SER A 114 2.60 -5.98 -23.33
C SER A 114 1.57 -4.90 -22.99
N LEU A 115 0.28 -5.20 -23.14
CA LEU A 115 -0.83 -4.31 -22.76
C LEU A 115 -0.96 -4.20 -21.24
N GLU A 116 -0.83 -5.29 -20.50
CA GLU A 116 -0.82 -5.29 -19.04
C GLU A 116 0.31 -4.41 -18.49
N HIS A 117 1.52 -4.54 -19.04
CA HIS A 117 2.65 -3.67 -18.68
C HIS A 117 2.37 -2.19 -18.99
N LEU A 118 1.76 -1.89 -20.14
CA LEU A 118 1.38 -0.52 -20.50
C LEU A 118 0.41 0.08 -19.48
N ILE A 119 -0.64 -0.67 -19.12
CA ILE A 119 -1.65 -0.24 -18.14
C ILE A 119 -0.99 -0.02 -16.78
N TYR A 120 -0.17 -0.97 -16.33
CA TYR A 120 0.53 -0.89 -15.05
C TYR A 120 1.34 0.41 -14.94
N HIS A 121 2.21 0.66 -15.93
CA HIS A 121 3.09 1.83 -15.92
C HIS A 121 2.28 3.14 -16.05
N ALA A 122 1.22 3.18 -16.86
CA ALA A 122 0.36 4.35 -16.99
C ALA A 122 -0.40 4.68 -15.69
N VAL A 123 -0.90 3.67 -14.99
CA VAL A 123 -1.59 3.82 -13.70
C VAL A 123 -0.61 4.28 -12.62
N GLU A 124 0.57 3.67 -12.53
CA GLU A 124 1.60 4.09 -11.58
C GLU A 124 2.04 5.53 -11.83
N MET A 125 2.27 5.91 -13.10
CA MET A 125 2.59 7.29 -13.47
C MET A 125 1.51 8.29 -13.01
N GLY A 126 0.22 7.95 -13.18
CA GLY A 126 -0.89 8.78 -12.69
C GLY A 126 -0.89 8.96 -11.17
N LYS A 127 -0.68 7.87 -10.41
CA LYS A 127 -0.55 7.95 -8.94
C LYS A 127 0.64 8.79 -8.51
N ILE A 128 1.78 8.65 -9.18
CA ILE A 128 2.99 9.43 -8.87
C ILE A 128 2.73 10.91 -9.17
N GLN A 129 2.08 11.22 -10.29
CA GLN A 129 1.73 12.58 -10.70
C GLN A 129 0.90 13.31 -9.64
N GLU A 130 -0.18 12.69 -9.15
CA GLU A 130 -1.02 13.27 -8.10
C GLU A 130 -0.20 13.59 -6.84
N ARG A 131 0.68 12.68 -6.45
CA ARG A 131 1.54 12.84 -5.27
C ARG A 131 2.58 13.93 -5.46
N PHE A 132 3.17 14.03 -6.65
CA PHE A 132 4.14 15.06 -7.00
C PHE A 132 3.49 16.45 -6.90
N PHE A 133 2.34 16.65 -7.55
CA PHE A 133 1.61 17.92 -7.50
C PHE A 133 1.12 18.27 -6.12
N TRP A 134 0.62 17.29 -5.35
CA TRP A 134 0.23 17.53 -3.97
C TRP A 134 1.39 18.08 -3.13
N ARG A 135 2.64 17.63 -3.38
CA ARG A 135 3.81 18.03 -2.60
C ARG A 135 4.40 19.39 -2.97
N GLN A 136 4.15 19.91 -4.18
CA GLN A 136 4.67 21.21 -4.63
C GLN A 136 4.10 22.39 -3.82
N GLY A 137 2.96 22.21 -3.15
CA GLY A 137 2.27 23.26 -2.41
C GLY A 137 2.63 23.35 -0.93
N ASN A 138 2.11 24.41 -0.32
CA ASN A 138 2.01 24.53 1.13
C ASN A 138 0.62 24.11 1.61
N GLU A 139 0.52 23.63 2.84
CA GLU A 139 -0.77 23.38 3.48
C GLU A 139 -1.34 24.69 4.00
N ASP A 140 -2.57 25.03 3.60
CA ASP A 140 -3.20 26.32 3.92
C ASP A 140 -3.37 26.51 5.43
N ALA A 141 -3.62 25.43 6.17
CA ALA A 141 -3.85 25.47 7.62
C ALA A 141 -2.57 25.73 8.44
N THR A 142 -1.42 25.21 7.99
CA THR A 142 -0.17 25.27 8.78
C THR A 142 0.91 26.12 8.14
N GLY A 143 0.74 26.54 6.88
CA GLY A 143 1.74 27.22 6.08
C GLY A 143 2.98 26.39 5.76
N LYS A 144 3.03 25.12 6.20
CA LYS A 144 4.19 24.24 6.00
C LYS A 144 4.16 23.63 4.62
N SER A 145 5.35 23.35 4.08
CA SER A 145 5.50 22.57 2.86
C SER A 145 4.83 21.19 3.02
N ARG A 146 3.97 20.83 2.07
CA ARG A 146 3.28 19.53 2.03
C ARG A 146 4.27 18.37 1.89
N GLU A 147 5.42 18.59 1.25
CA GLU A 147 6.51 17.61 1.26
C GLU A 147 7.00 17.30 2.68
N THR A 148 7.22 18.34 3.49
CA THR A 148 7.69 18.18 4.88
C THR A 148 6.67 17.42 5.72
N LEU A 149 5.38 17.77 5.58
CA LEU A 149 4.29 17.09 6.28
C LEU A 149 4.15 15.62 5.85
N GLY A 150 4.21 15.35 4.54
CA GLY A 150 4.13 14.00 3.99
C GLY A 150 5.28 13.10 4.46
N LEU A 151 6.49 13.65 4.61
CA LEU A 151 7.64 12.92 5.15
C LEU A 151 7.55 12.74 6.69
N ALA A 152 7.09 13.76 7.42
CA ALA A 152 6.95 13.71 8.87
C ALA A 152 5.91 12.67 9.32
N GLY A 153 4.75 12.59 8.64
CA GLY A 153 3.72 11.60 8.95
C GLY A 153 4.24 10.15 8.81
N LYS A 154 5.04 9.86 7.78
CA LYS A 154 5.66 8.54 7.62
C LYS A 154 6.68 8.23 8.71
N ARG A 155 7.51 9.20 9.10
CA ARG A 155 8.45 9.03 10.23
C ARG A 155 7.71 8.73 11.53
N GLN A 156 6.58 9.41 11.77
CA GLN A 156 5.75 9.14 12.94
C GLN A 156 5.16 7.72 12.92
N VAL A 157 4.66 7.25 11.78
CA VAL A 157 4.14 5.86 11.65
C VAL A 157 5.25 4.84 11.87
N LYS A 158 6.42 5.01 11.24
CA LYS A 158 7.57 4.10 11.38
C LYS A 158 8.08 4.07 12.83
N ASN A 159 8.22 5.23 13.47
CA ASN A 159 8.62 5.31 14.87
C ASN A 159 7.55 4.71 15.79
N GLY A 160 6.26 4.85 15.45
CA GLY A 160 5.16 4.20 16.15
C GLY A 160 5.20 2.67 16.04
N GLN A 161 5.50 2.14 14.85
CA GLN A 161 5.69 0.70 14.60
C GLN A 161 6.89 0.16 15.38
N GLN A 162 8.05 0.80 15.26
CA GLN A 162 9.26 0.43 16.02
C GLN A 162 9.05 0.55 17.54
N GLY A 163 8.35 1.58 17.99
CA GLY A 163 7.96 1.73 19.39
C GLY A 163 7.02 0.61 19.87
N ASN A 164 6.15 0.13 18.99
CA ASN A 164 5.26 -0.99 19.29
C ASN A 164 6.03 -2.33 19.33
N GLU A 165 6.98 -2.54 18.41
CA GLU A 165 7.90 -3.70 18.40
C GLU A 165 8.81 -3.70 19.64
N MET A 166 9.39 -2.58 20.02
CA MET A 166 10.17 -2.49 21.27
C MET A 166 9.30 -2.73 22.52
N ARG A 167 8.00 -2.45 22.45
CA ARG A 167 7.05 -2.73 23.54
C ARG A 167 6.59 -4.19 23.57
N THR A 168 6.75 -4.98 22.50
CA THR A 168 6.35 -6.39 22.54
C THR A 168 7.24 -7.21 23.47
N ASP A 169 8.53 -6.91 23.55
CA ASP A 169 9.49 -7.65 24.41
C ASP A 169 9.24 -7.42 25.91
N ASN A 170 8.74 -6.23 26.26
CA ASN A 170 8.34 -5.89 27.63
C ASN A 170 6.83 -6.09 27.89
N SER A 171 6.12 -6.71 26.95
CA SER A 171 4.68 -6.93 27.13
C SER A 171 4.40 -7.98 28.19
N PHE A 172 3.27 -7.85 28.88
CA PHE A 172 2.78 -8.84 29.85
C PHE A 172 2.78 -10.27 29.28
N GLY A 173 2.38 -10.42 28.02
CA GLY A 173 2.35 -11.71 27.33
C GLY A 173 3.73 -12.37 27.22
N VAL A 174 4.78 -11.60 26.96
CA VAL A 174 6.16 -12.10 26.84
C VAL A 174 6.78 -12.36 28.21
N GLN A 175 6.62 -11.44 29.15
CA GLN A 175 7.30 -11.53 30.45
C GLN A 175 6.61 -12.47 31.45
N ARG A 176 5.28 -12.53 31.42
CA ARG A 176 4.45 -13.18 32.45
C ARG A 176 3.37 -14.09 31.88
N GLY A 177 3.23 -14.18 30.56
CA GLY A 177 2.15 -14.93 29.91
C GLY A 177 2.17 -16.41 30.25
N ALA A 178 3.34 -17.04 30.23
CA ALA A 178 3.49 -18.46 30.59
C ALA A 178 3.12 -18.72 32.06
N ASP A 179 3.65 -17.91 32.99
CA ASP A 179 3.35 -18.01 34.42
C ASP A 179 1.86 -17.79 34.72
N ALA A 180 1.27 -16.80 34.06
CA ALA A 180 -0.14 -16.47 34.20
C ALA A 180 -1.05 -17.55 33.60
N GLN A 181 -0.64 -18.18 32.50
CA GLN A 181 -1.35 -19.34 31.92
C GLN A 181 -1.28 -20.55 32.86
N ALA A 182 -0.10 -20.88 33.38
CA ALA A 182 0.05 -21.98 34.35
C ALA A 182 -0.78 -21.74 35.61
N TYR A 183 -0.83 -20.50 36.10
CA TYR A 183 -1.64 -20.12 37.26
C TYR A 183 -3.14 -20.24 36.98
N VAL A 184 -3.63 -19.80 35.81
CA VAL A 184 -5.06 -19.91 35.49
C VAL A 184 -5.48 -21.37 35.26
N ASP A 185 -4.60 -22.19 34.68
CA ASP A 185 -4.83 -23.62 34.48
C ASP A 185 -4.92 -24.35 35.84
N ASP A 186 -3.99 -24.10 36.76
CA ASP A 186 -4.05 -24.64 38.14
C ASP A 186 -5.29 -24.15 38.90
N LEU A 187 -5.62 -22.86 38.80
CA LEU A 187 -6.80 -22.29 39.45
C LEU A 187 -8.10 -22.91 38.91
N SER A 188 -8.15 -23.19 37.61
CA SER A 188 -9.29 -23.87 36.98
C SER A 188 -9.48 -25.31 37.48
N LYS A 189 -8.38 -26.03 37.73
CA LYS A 189 -8.39 -27.40 38.29
C LYS A 189 -8.83 -27.40 39.76
N ARG A 190 -8.32 -26.46 40.57
CA ARG A 190 -8.66 -26.37 42.00
C ARG A 190 -10.06 -25.84 42.25
N LYS A 191 -10.57 -24.97 41.36
CA LYS A 191 -11.87 -24.32 41.52
C LYS A 191 -12.70 -24.45 40.23
N PRO A 192 -13.16 -25.67 39.89
CA PRO A 192 -13.84 -25.94 38.63
C PRO A 192 -15.18 -25.21 38.48
N HIS A 193 -15.81 -24.79 39.58
CA HIS A 193 -17.08 -24.04 39.58
C HIS A 193 -16.95 -22.57 39.16
N LEU A 194 -15.75 -21.97 39.19
CA LEU A 194 -15.58 -20.55 38.87
C LEU A 194 -15.77 -20.27 37.38
N SER A 195 -16.49 -19.21 37.02
CA SER A 195 -16.63 -18.83 35.61
C SER A 195 -15.29 -18.38 35.02
N TRP A 196 -15.18 -18.37 33.68
CA TRP A 196 -13.98 -17.83 33.03
C TRP A 196 -13.74 -16.36 33.39
N ALA A 197 -14.80 -15.55 33.52
CA ALA A 197 -14.69 -14.16 33.96
C ALA A 197 -14.14 -14.05 35.39
N ASP A 198 -14.53 -14.94 36.30
CA ASP A 198 -14.02 -14.94 37.68
C ASP A 198 -12.58 -15.44 37.78
N LEU A 199 -12.19 -16.37 36.92
CA LEU A 199 -10.79 -16.77 36.76
C LEU A 199 -9.95 -15.59 36.25
N GLN A 200 -10.42 -14.88 35.22
CA GLN A 200 -9.74 -13.69 34.68
C GLN A 200 -9.54 -12.61 35.74
N ARG A 201 -10.57 -12.28 36.53
CA ARG A 201 -10.48 -11.32 37.65
C ARG A 201 -9.42 -11.68 38.68
N ARG A 202 -9.34 -12.97 39.03
CA ARG A 202 -8.38 -13.47 40.03
C ARG A 202 -6.94 -13.46 39.51
N VAL A 203 -6.74 -13.79 38.24
CA VAL A 203 -5.43 -13.71 37.59
C VAL A 203 -5.00 -12.25 37.43
N ALA A 204 -5.90 -11.37 36.97
CA ALA A 204 -5.68 -9.93 36.85
C ALA A 204 -5.18 -9.33 38.17
N LYS A 205 -5.87 -9.67 39.29
CA LYS A 205 -5.45 -9.25 40.63
C LYS A 205 -4.10 -9.84 41.08
N LYS A 206 -3.79 -11.09 40.71
CA LYS A 206 -2.53 -11.75 41.11
C LYS A 206 -1.31 -11.15 40.41
N PHE A 207 -1.47 -10.74 39.16
CA PHE A 207 -0.39 -10.21 38.33
C PHE A 207 -0.41 -8.68 38.21
N ASP A 208 -1.29 -8.00 38.94
CA ASP A 208 -1.44 -6.54 38.96
C ASP A 208 -1.64 -5.91 37.57
N VAL A 209 -2.55 -6.51 36.79
CA VAL A 209 -2.89 -6.05 35.43
C VAL A 209 -4.40 -6.00 35.24
N SER A 210 -4.87 -5.31 34.20
CA SER A 210 -6.30 -5.25 33.87
C SER A 210 -6.85 -6.60 33.39
N GLU A 211 -8.15 -6.82 33.62
CA GLU A 211 -8.87 -7.99 33.07
C GLU A 211 -8.79 -8.06 31.54
N SER A 212 -8.75 -6.90 30.87
CA SER A 212 -8.58 -6.81 29.41
C SER A 212 -7.23 -7.35 28.94
N THR A 213 -6.15 -7.10 29.70
CA THR A 213 -4.81 -7.63 29.43
C THR A 213 -4.80 -9.15 29.57
N ILE A 214 -5.42 -9.69 30.63
CA ILE A 214 -5.56 -11.14 30.82
C ILE A 214 -6.37 -11.78 29.68
N LYS A 215 -7.50 -11.18 29.30
CA LYS A 215 -8.35 -11.67 28.22
C LYS A 215 -7.64 -11.72 26.87
N ARG A 216 -6.74 -10.77 26.61
CA ARG A 216 -5.98 -10.67 25.36
C ARG A 216 -4.84 -11.69 25.26
N HIS A 217 -4.25 -12.07 26.39
CA HIS A 217 -3.01 -12.84 26.42
C HIS A 217 -3.14 -14.28 26.94
N LEU A 218 -4.25 -14.64 27.59
CA LEU A 218 -4.46 -16.00 28.12
C LEU A 218 -5.55 -16.77 27.36
N THR A 219 -5.35 -18.07 27.26
CA THR A 219 -6.33 -19.02 26.70
C THR A 219 -7.26 -19.53 27.80
N ASN A 220 -8.54 -19.71 27.47
CA ASN A 220 -9.52 -20.22 28.41
C ASN A 220 -9.31 -21.75 28.64
N PRO A 221 -8.87 -22.18 29.84
CA PRO A 221 -8.62 -23.59 30.12
C PRO A 221 -9.89 -24.45 30.05
N LYS A 222 -11.07 -23.84 30.21
CA LYS A 222 -12.36 -24.52 30.15
C LYS A 222 -12.82 -24.84 28.72
N LYS A 223 -12.20 -24.26 27.70
CA LYS A 223 -12.52 -24.57 26.29
C LYS A 223 -11.70 -25.76 25.74
N VAL A 224 -10.55 -26.07 26.33
CA VAL A 224 -9.64 -27.13 25.84
C VAL A 224 -10.19 -28.54 26.06
N GLY A 225 -11.17 -28.71 26.97
CA GLY A 225 -11.93 -29.97 27.15
C GLY A 225 -13.24 -30.07 26.35
N SER A 226 -13.57 -29.08 25.52
CA SER A 226 -14.73 -29.12 24.62
C SER A 226 -14.30 -29.52 23.21
N SER A 227 -13.48 -30.57 23.10
CA SER A 227 -13.47 -31.37 21.87
C SER A 227 -14.84 -32.04 21.79
N ARG A 228 -15.70 -31.52 20.91
CA ARG A 228 -16.71 -32.34 20.25
C ARG A 228 -15.97 -33.53 19.64
N SER A 229 -16.01 -34.67 20.31
CA SER A 229 -16.03 -35.95 19.63
C SER A 229 -17.32 -35.98 18.81
N GLU A 230 -17.14 -36.16 17.51
CA GLU A 230 -18.15 -36.29 16.44
C GLU A 230 -18.82 -34.99 15.94
#